data_AF-A0A1J5LUS0-F1
#
_entry.id   AF-A0A1J5LUS0-F1
#
_cell.length_a   1.000
_cell.length_b   1.000
_cell.length_c   1.000
_cell.angle_alpha   90.00
_cell.angle_beta   90.00
_cell.angle_gamma   90.00
#
_symmetry.space_group_name_H-M   'P 1'
#
loop_
_entity.id
_entity.type
_entity.pdbx_description
1 polymer ?
#
loop_
_entity_poly.entity_id
_entity_poly.type
_entity_poly.pdbx_seq_one_letter_code
_entity_poly.pdbx_strand_id
1 'polypeptide(L)'
;MKRDLGKTGIIIKQHEEESKTPFERLFDIFMELITYTSGDVEETIDWMRHLDKEYNLTSPEYTMEDFIEDLKKKGFLRDPDDQQGGGPVITAKTERAIRQNALNQIFGNLRKSGSGNHKTKHLGKGDEHTGELRDYQFGDSLENISMTESIKNAQVNNGMMDFTLNERDLVVNDTHHKAQMSTVLMIDISHSMILYGEDRITPAKKVAMALAELIQTRYPKDSLDIIVFGNDAWPVKLKDLPYLQVGPYHTNTVAGIQLAMDILRRKRHTNKQIFMITDGKPSCLRMSDGDYYKNSFGLDDFIVDKCYNMARQARKLKIPITTFMIAQDEYLMEFVSKFTEENQGKAFYTGLKGLGEMIFEDYETNRKKRIKG
;
A
#
# COMPACT_ATOMS: atom_id res chain seq x y z
N MET A 1 -54.14 24.72 -24.17
CA MET A 1 -53.54 23.49 -23.60
C MET A 1 -52.48 22.98 -24.57
N LYS A 2 -51.19 23.13 -24.24
CA LYS A 2 -50.05 22.31 -24.68
C LYS A 2 -48.84 22.77 -23.85
N ARG A 3 -48.58 22.04 -22.76
CA ARG A 3 -47.36 22.16 -21.97
C ARG A 3 -46.23 21.53 -22.79
N ASP A 4 -45.17 22.30 -23.02
CA ASP A 4 -43.93 21.77 -23.58
C ASP A 4 -43.24 20.94 -22.50
N LEU A 5 -43.19 19.63 -22.72
CA LEU A 5 -42.61 18.66 -21.80
C LEU A 5 -41.10 18.63 -22.07
N GLY A 6 -40.34 19.38 -21.26
CA GLY A 6 -38.89 19.32 -21.24
C GLY A 6 -38.42 17.87 -21.10
N LYS A 7 -37.67 17.39 -22.10
CA LYS A 7 -37.09 16.05 -22.12
C LYS A 7 -36.08 15.90 -20.98
N THR A 8 -36.49 15.30 -19.86
CA THR A 8 -35.59 14.78 -18.84
C THR A 8 -35.14 13.37 -19.23
N GLY A 9 -34.20 13.29 -20.16
CA GLY A 9 -33.51 12.05 -20.52
C GLY A 9 -32.09 12.05 -19.97
N ILE A 10 -31.60 10.88 -19.52
CA ILE A 10 -30.19 10.67 -19.19
C ILE A 10 -29.38 10.86 -20.48
N ILE A 11 -28.50 11.86 -20.51
CA ILE A 11 -27.56 12.07 -21.60
C ILE A 11 -26.37 11.15 -21.36
N ILE A 12 -26.32 10.01 -22.05
CA ILE A 12 -25.11 9.19 -22.12
C ILE A 12 -24.19 9.83 -23.16
N LYS A 13 -23.24 10.65 -22.70
CA LYS A 13 -22.11 11.10 -23.52
C LYS A 13 -21.03 10.02 -23.50
N GLN A 14 -20.38 9.80 -24.65
CA GLN A 14 -19.12 9.05 -24.71
C GLN A 14 -18.12 9.75 -23.78
N HIS A 15 -17.38 8.97 -22.99
CA HIS A 15 -16.32 9.53 -22.15
C HIS A 15 -15.22 10.07 -23.07
N GLU A 16 -15.13 11.39 -23.16
CA GLU A 16 -13.95 12.06 -23.71
C GLU A 16 -12.88 12.00 -22.62
N GLU A 17 -11.78 11.27 -22.88
CA GLU A 17 -10.61 11.36 -21.99
C GLU A 17 -10.14 12.82 -21.96
N GLU A 18 -9.93 13.37 -20.75
CA GLU A 18 -9.35 14.70 -20.60
C GLU A 18 -8.06 14.78 -21.42
N SER A 19 -7.96 15.74 -22.33
CA SER A 19 -6.79 15.92 -23.19
C SER A 19 -5.58 16.27 -22.32
N LYS A 20 -4.74 15.26 -22.03
CA LYS A 20 -3.48 15.44 -21.29
C LYS A 20 -2.56 16.37 -22.05
N THR A 21 -1.92 17.29 -21.34
CA THR A 21 -0.86 18.13 -21.90
C THR A 21 0.33 17.28 -22.37
N PRO A 22 1.17 17.76 -23.30
CA PRO A 22 2.38 17.04 -23.74
C PRO A 22 3.27 16.63 -22.55
N PHE A 23 3.45 17.54 -21.59
CA PHE A 23 4.19 17.26 -20.36
C PHE A 23 3.58 16.10 -19.56
N GLU A 24 2.27 16.09 -19.32
CA GLU A 24 1.62 15.04 -18.52
C GLU A 24 1.74 13.66 -19.16
N ARG A 25 1.64 13.59 -20.50
CA ARG A 25 1.83 12.34 -21.24
C ARG A 25 3.24 11.78 -21.07
N LEU A 26 4.26 12.63 -21.26
CA LEU A 26 5.66 12.22 -21.09
C LEU A 26 5.99 11.95 -19.61
N PHE A 27 5.38 12.69 -18.69
CA PHE A 27 5.56 12.52 -17.25
C PHE A 27 5.06 11.16 -16.77
N ASP A 28 3.93 10.68 -17.28
CA ASP A 28 3.43 9.33 -16.95
C ASP A 28 4.42 8.24 -17.40
N ILE A 29 5.01 8.37 -18.58
CA ILE A 29 6.04 7.45 -19.09
C ILE A 29 7.31 7.56 -18.24
N PHE A 30 7.73 8.78 -17.91
CA PHE A 30 8.88 9.02 -17.04
C PHE A 30 8.70 8.36 -15.66
N MET A 31 7.50 8.43 -15.06
CA MET A 31 7.20 7.77 -13.77
C MET A 31 7.33 6.24 -13.84
N GLU A 32 6.95 5.64 -14.97
CA GLU A 32 7.13 4.20 -15.21
C GLU A 32 8.61 3.83 -15.31
N LEU A 33 9.33 4.53 -16.19
CA LEU A 33 10.73 4.24 -16.48
C LEU A 33 11.64 4.52 -15.28
N ILE A 34 11.45 5.63 -14.54
CA ILE A 34 12.26 5.94 -13.36
C ILE A 34 12.10 4.91 -12.24
N THR A 35 10.94 4.24 -12.18
CA THR A 35 10.72 3.15 -11.24
C THR A 35 11.45 1.89 -11.71
N TYR A 36 11.43 1.61 -13.01
CA TYR A 36 12.11 0.48 -13.64
C TYR A 36 13.64 0.58 -13.51
N THR A 37 14.23 1.71 -13.87
CA THR A 37 15.68 2.03 -13.75
C THR A 37 16.14 2.27 -12.31
N SER A 38 15.25 2.08 -11.33
CA SER A 38 15.55 2.23 -9.90
C SER A 38 16.11 3.61 -9.53
N GLY A 39 15.54 4.66 -10.12
CA GLY A 39 15.91 6.06 -9.84
C GLY A 39 17.08 6.61 -10.65
N ASP A 40 17.63 5.85 -11.60
CA ASP A 40 18.67 6.33 -12.51
C ASP A 40 18.07 7.26 -13.57
N VAL A 41 18.33 8.56 -13.44
CA VAL A 41 17.76 9.58 -14.33
C VAL A 41 18.39 9.54 -15.72
N GLU A 42 19.69 9.27 -15.82
CA GLU A 42 20.39 9.24 -17.11
C GLU A 42 19.86 8.07 -17.94
N GLU A 43 19.82 6.88 -17.35
CA GLU A 43 19.26 5.69 -18.01
C GLU A 43 17.80 5.91 -18.40
N THR A 44 17.01 6.54 -17.52
CA THR A 44 15.61 6.86 -17.80
C THR A 44 15.44 7.78 -19.00
N ILE A 45 16.23 8.85 -19.09
CA ILE A 45 16.17 9.81 -20.20
C ILE A 45 16.57 9.13 -21.50
N ASP A 46 17.59 8.26 -21.47
CA ASP A 46 18.01 7.50 -22.63
C ASP A 46 16.90 6.56 -23.12
N TRP A 47 16.21 5.84 -22.23
CA TRP A 47 15.02 5.06 -22.59
C TRP A 47 13.91 5.91 -23.19
N MET A 48 13.62 7.08 -22.61
CA MET A 48 12.63 8.01 -23.16
C MET A 48 12.97 8.46 -24.57
N ARG A 49 14.25 8.74 -24.86
CA ARG A 49 14.72 9.11 -26.19
C ARG A 49 14.59 7.97 -27.20
N HIS A 50 14.82 6.72 -26.78
CA HIS A 50 14.60 5.57 -27.64
C HIS A 50 13.11 5.39 -27.97
N LEU A 51 12.24 5.50 -26.96
CA LEU A 51 10.79 5.45 -27.17
C LEU A 51 10.29 6.60 -28.05
N ASP A 52 10.84 7.80 -27.90
CA ASP A 52 10.47 8.94 -28.71
C ASP A 52 10.81 8.74 -30.19
N LYS A 53 11.97 8.13 -30.49
CA LYS A 53 12.36 7.78 -31.87
C LYS A 53 11.45 6.74 -32.50
N GLU A 54 10.90 5.82 -31.71
CA GLU A 54 10.09 4.70 -32.19
C GLU A 54 8.60 5.06 -32.29
N TYR A 55 8.09 5.85 -31.33
CA TYR A 55 6.66 6.14 -31.17
C TYR A 55 6.29 7.60 -31.39
N ASN A 56 7.26 8.48 -31.70
CA ASN A 56 7.08 9.92 -31.91
C ASN A 56 6.26 10.55 -30.76
N LEU A 57 6.78 10.43 -29.54
CA LEU A 57 6.09 10.87 -28.33
C LEU A 57 6.06 12.41 -28.21
N THR A 58 7.07 13.07 -28.77
CA THR A 58 7.26 14.53 -28.82
C THR A 58 6.72 15.13 -30.11
N SER A 59 6.63 16.47 -30.15
CA SER A 59 6.27 17.22 -31.36
C SER A 59 7.31 18.30 -31.65
N PRO A 60 7.32 18.91 -32.86
CA PRO A 60 8.20 20.03 -33.17
C PRO A 60 8.06 21.22 -32.22
N GLU A 61 6.90 21.38 -31.59
CA GLU A 61 6.58 22.43 -30.62
C GLU A 61 6.93 22.06 -29.18
N TYR A 62 7.18 20.78 -28.87
CA TYR A 62 7.52 20.30 -27.54
C TYR A 62 8.43 19.08 -27.63
N THR A 63 9.73 19.33 -27.49
CA THR A 63 10.82 18.36 -27.64
C THR A 63 11.14 17.63 -26.33
N MET A 64 12.00 16.61 -26.42
CA MET A 64 12.49 15.91 -25.23
C MET A 64 13.30 16.83 -24.31
N GLU A 65 14.05 17.77 -24.90
CA GLU A 65 14.80 18.78 -24.18
C GLU A 65 13.87 19.73 -23.40
N ASP A 66 12.75 20.16 -24.01
CA ASP A 66 11.73 20.98 -23.34
C ASP A 66 11.12 20.23 -22.14
N PHE A 67 10.89 18.93 -22.29
CA PHE A 67 10.40 18.08 -21.20
C PHE A 67 11.40 17.99 -20.03
N ILE A 68 12.69 17.79 -20.33
CA ILE A 68 13.75 17.73 -19.30
C ILE A 68 13.89 19.08 -18.59
N GLU A 69 13.82 20.19 -19.33
CA GLU A 69 13.85 21.53 -18.74
C GLU A 69 12.62 21.75 -17.83
N ASP A 70 11.43 21.35 -18.28
CA ASP A 70 10.22 21.41 -17.47
C ASP A 70 10.31 20.55 -16.21
N LEU A 71 10.93 19.36 -16.26
CA LEU A 71 11.19 18.55 -15.08
C LEU A 71 12.06 19.29 -14.06
N LYS A 72 13.13 19.96 -14.51
CA LYS A 72 14.00 20.78 -13.65
C LYS A 72 13.25 21.99 -13.10
N LYS A 73 12.57 22.76 -13.96
CA LYS A 73 11.82 23.98 -13.60
C LYS A 73 10.69 23.69 -12.62
N LYS A 74 10.00 22.56 -12.78
CA LYS A 74 8.95 22.10 -11.85
C LYS A 74 9.53 21.42 -10.61
N GLY A 75 10.85 21.30 -10.48
CA GLY A 75 11.55 20.79 -9.30
C GLY A 75 11.47 19.27 -9.12
N PHE A 76 11.27 18.51 -10.20
CA PHE A 76 11.32 17.05 -10.19
C PHE A 76 12.75 16.52 -10.31
N LEU A 77 13.60 17.22 -11.06
CA LEU A 77 15.02 16.93 -11.17
C LEU A 77 15.82 18.09 -10.57
N ARG A 78 17.00 17.76 -10.05
CA ARG A 78 18.02 18.75 -9.69
C ARG A 78 19.36 18.30 -10.27
N ASP A 79 20.17 19.25 -10.65
CA ASP A 79 21.58 18.96 -10.91
C ASP A 79 22.26 18.65 -9.56
N PRO A 80 23.24 17.73 -9.53
CA PRO A 80 23.95 17.40 -8.31
C PRO A 80 24.79 18.59 -7.86
N ASP A 81 25.04 18.67 -6.54
CA ASP A 81 25.93 19.71 -6.02
C ASP A 81 27.32 19.57 -6.67
N ASP A 82 27.90 20.70 -7.09
CA ASP A 82 29.10 20.88 -7.94
C ASP A 82 30.38 20.11 -7.54
N GLN A 83 30.36 19.33 -6.46
CA GLN A 83 31.53 18.66 -5.91
C GLN A 83 31.76 17.22 -6.41
N GLN A 84 30.83 16.61 -7.16
CA GLN A 84 30.95 15.20 -7.56
C GLN A 84 30.69 14.86 -9.03
N GLY A 85 30.51 15.84 -9.93
CA GLY A 85 30.48 15.59 -11.37
C GLY A 85 29.51 14.48 -11.81
N GLY A 86 28.31 14.46 -11.23
CA GLY A 86 27.27 13.48 -11.55
C GLY A 86 26.22 14.03 -12.50
N GLY A 87 25.43 13.13 -13.08
CA GLY A 87 24.21 13.47 -13.80
C GLY A 87 23.08 14.00 -12.90
N PRO A 88 21.99 14.51 -13.50
CA PRO A 88 20.81 14.98 -12.76
C PRO A 88 20.25 13.89 -11.84
N VAL A 89 19.74 14.27 -10.67
CA VAL A 89 19.16 13.35 -9.68
C VAL A 89 17.71 13.71 -9.39
N ILE A 90 16.91 12.71 -9.02
CA ILE A 90 15.52 12.94 -8.63
C ILE A 90 15.43 13.69 -7.29
N THR A 91 14.40 14.52 -7.15
CA THR A 91 14.12 15.25 -5.91
C THR A 91 13.16 14.48 -5.00
N ALA A 92 13.05 14.89 -3.73
CA ALA A 92 12.02 14.37 -2.82
C ALA A 92 10.58 14.58 -3.36
N LYS A 93 10.37 15.59 -4.22
CA LYS A 93 9.10 15.81 -4.91
C LYS A 93 8.81 14.67 -5.88
N THR A 94 9.81 14.25 -6.65
CA THR A 94 9.72 13.10 -7.56
C THR A 94 9.51 11.80 -6.80
N GLU A 95 10.24 11.56 -5.72
CA GLU A 95 10.03 10.38 -4.88
C GLU A 95 8.59 10.29 -4.36
N ARG A 96 7.99 11.42 -3.97
CA ARG A 96 6.59 11.49 -3.56
C ARG A 96 5.64 11.25 -4.74
N ALA A 97 5.91 11.84 -5.89
CA ALA A 97 5.11 11.64 -7.10
C ALA A 97 5.11 10.17 -7.55
N ILE A 98 6.26 9.48 -7.51
CA ILE A 98 6.37 8.05 -7.82
C ILE A 98 5.47 7.22 -6.89
N ARG A 99 5.50 7.47 -5.58
CA ARG A 99 4.63 6.74 -4.62
C ARG A 99 3.15 7.01 -4.84
N GLN A 100 2.78 8.26 -5.11
CA GLN A 100 1.39 8.64 -5.41
C GLN A 100 0.90 8.03 -6.73
N ASN A 101 1.76 7.98 -7.73
CA ASN A 101 1.47 7.33 -9.00
C ASN A 101 1.22 5.82 -8.77
N ALA A 102 2.11 5.13 -8.04
CA ALA A 102 1.92 3.73 -7.67
C ALA A 102 0.61 3.48 -6.89
N LEU A 103 0.28 4.36 -5.93
CA LEU A 103 -1.00 4.33 -5.21
C LEU A 103 -2.19 4.43 -6.18
N ASN A 104 -2.16 5.38 -7.12
CA ASN A 104 -3.24 5.58 -8.07
C ASN A 104 -3.36 4.43 -9.08
N GLN A 105 -2.26 3.82 -9.50
CA GLN A 105 -2.29 2.66 -10.38
C GLN A 105 -2.94 1.44 -9.71
N ILE A 106 -2.58 1.19 -8.45
CA ILE A 106 -3.04 0.00 -7.74
C ILE A 106 -4.43 0.21 -7.10
N PHE A 107 -4.69 1.39 -6.54
CA PHE A 107 -5.90 1.69 -5.76
C PHE A 107 -6.78 2.79 -6.38
N GLY A 108 -6.46 3.35 -7.54
CA GLY A 108 -7.21 4.45 -8.16
C GLY A 108 -8.65 4.07 -8.51
N ASN A 109 -8.87 2.82 -8.92
CA ASN A 109 -10.21 2.33 -9.27
C ASN A 109 -11.14 2.15 -8.06
N LEU A 110 -10.60 1.90 -6.85
CA LEU A 110 -11.41 1.86 -5.61
C LEU A 110 -12.12 3.18 -5.32
N ARG A 111 -11.63 4.32 -5.84
CA ARG A 111 -12.32 5.60 -5.67
C ARG A 111 -13.59 5.70 -6.52
N LYS A 112 -13.69 4.92 -7.61
CA LYS A 112 -14.83 4.94 -8.55
C LYS A 112 -15.90 3.92 -8.18
N SER A 113 -15.50 2.77 -7.62
CA SER A 113 -16.41 1.80 -7.00
C SER A 113 -16.72 2.25 -5.58
N GLY A 114 -17.70 3.14 -5.44
CA GLY A 114 -18.14 3.65 -4.16
C GLY A 114 -18.53 2.55 -3.18
N SER A 115 -17.61 2.16 -2.30
CA SER A 115 -17.97 1.71 -0.97
C SER A 115 -18.19 2.95 -0.13
N GLY A 116 -19.43 3.44 -0.09
CA GLY A 116 -19.86 4.35 0.98
C GLY A 116 -19.42 3.77 2.33
N ASN A 117 -19.11 4.64 3.30
CA ASN A 117 -18.78 4.25 4.68
C ASN A 117 -19.68 3.10 5.11
N HIS A 118 -19.15 1.87 5.05
CA HIS A 118 -19.92 0.69 5.42
C HIS A 118 -20.13 0.80 6.92
N LYS A 119 -21.30 1.31 7.31
CA LYS A 119 -21.78 1.31 8.69
C LYS A 119 -21.68 -0.11 9.22
N THR A 120 -20.65 -0.39 9.98
CA THR A 120 -20.56 -1.64 10.73
C THR A 120 -21.58 -1.57 11.85
N LYS A 121 -22.54 -2.50 11.87
CA LYS A 121 -23.61 -2.63 12.89
C LYS A 121 -23.09 -3.02 14.30
N HIS A 122 -21.81 -2.82 14.59
CA HIS A 122 -21.23 -3.18 15.87
C HIS A 122 -20.92 -1.92 16.66
N LEU A 123 -21.75 -1.65 17.67
CA LEU A 123 -21.42 -0.73 18.75
C LEU A 123 -20.12 -1.21 19.41
N GLY A 124 -19.08 -0.39 19.36
CA GLY A 124 -17.91 -0.54 20.21
C GLY A 124 -18.08 0.36 21.43
N LYS A 125 -17.74 -0.14 22.63
CA LYS A 125 -17.39 0.74 23.76
C LYS A 125 -15.99 1.26 23.47
N GLY A 126 -15.86 2.40 22.81
CA GLY A 126 -14.58 3.01 22.45
C GLY A 126 -14.32 4.35 23.13
N ASP A 127 -13.05 4.69 23.31
CA ASP A 127 -12.58 5.90 24.02
C ASP A 127 -12.17 7.05 23.07
N GLU A 128 -12.25 6.85 21.74
CA GLU A 128 -11.94 7.87 20.74
C GLU A 128 -13.18 8.28 19.93
N HIS A 129 -13.55 9.57 20.01
CA HIS A 129 -14.63 10.15 19.22
C HIS A 129 -14.25 10.21 17.73
N THR A 130 -15.11 9.70 16.85
CA THR A 130 -14.88 9.72 15.39
C THR A 130 -15.34 11.02 14.73
N GLY A 131 -16.04 11.88 15.47
CA GLY A 131 -16.71 13.08 14.94
C GLY A 131 -17.98 12.78 14.14
N GLU A 132 -18.31 11.51 13.91
CA GLU A 132 -19.60 11.12 13.37
C GLU A 132 -20.64 11.11 14.50
N LEU A 133 -21.80 11.69 14.25
CA LEU A 133 -22.90 11.81 15.19
C LEU A 133 -24.00 10.84 14.81
N ARG A 134 -24.61 10.21 15.80
CA ARG A 134 -25.81 9.39 15.61
C ARG A 134 -26.79 9.58 16.75
N ASP A 135 -28.05 9.22 16.48
CA ASP A 135 -29.08 9.22 17.50
C ASP A 135 -28.74 8.22 18.61
N TYR A 136 -29.03 8.62 19.85
CA TYR A 136 -28.87 7.79 21.03
C TYR A 136 -29.73 6.52 20.93
N GLN A 137 -29.18 5.39 21.37
CA GLN A 137 -29.90 4.14 21.52
C GLN A 137 -29.74 3.63 22.95
N PHE A 138 -30.78 2.96 23.45
CA PHE A 138 -30.76 2.37 24.78
C PHE A 138 -29.56 1.43 24.96
N GLY A 139 -28.70 1.74 25.93
CA GLY A 139 -27.45 1.01 26.22
C GLY A 139 -26.17 1.77 25.86
N ASP A 140 -26.28 2.92 25.21
CA ASP A 140 -25.14 3.81 24.95
C ASP A 140 -24.57 4.42 26.24
N SER A 141 -23.25 4.59 26.30
CA SER A 141 -22.59 5.25 27.44
C SER A 141 -22.99 6.73 27.50
N LEU A 142 -23.38 7.19 28.69
CA LEU A 142 -23.73 8.60 28.94
C LEU A 142 -22.54 9.54 28.65
N GLU A 143 -21.31 9.06 28.80
CA GLU A 143 -20.08 9.80 28.51
C GLU A 143 -19.93 10.15 27.02
N ASN A 144 -20.61 9.42 26.14
CA ASN A 144 -20.54 9.63 24.68
C ASN A 144 -21.60 10.62 24.18
N ILE A 145 -22.48 11.13 25.05
CA ILE A 145 -23.52 12.08 24.65
C ILE A 145 -22.89 13.43 24.29
N SER A 146 -23.12 13.88 23.07
CA SER A 146 -22.77 15.23 22.62
C SER A 146 -23.83 16.19 23.14
N MET A 147 -23.57 16.81 24.29
CA MET A 147 -24.51 17.75 24.91
C MET A 147 -24.85 18.93 23.98
N THR A 148 -23.87 19.45 23.24
CA THR A 148 -24.06 20.59 22.33
C THR A 148 -25.05 20.26 21.21
N GLU A 149 -24.87 19.12 20.53
CA GLU A 149 -25.78 18.72 19.44
C GLU A 149 -27.12 18.24 19.98
N SER A 150 -27.14 17.63 21.17
CA SER A 150 -28.40 17.22 21.82
C SER A 150 -29.26 18.43 22.20
N ILE A 151 -28.66 19.50 22.75
CA ILE A 151 -29.36 20.75 23.08
C ILE A 151 -29.87 21.43 21.81
N LYS A 152 -29.05 21.45 20.75
CA LYS A 152 -29.45 22.00 19.45
C LYS A 152 -30.63 21.24 18.85
N ASN A 153 -30.62 19.91 18.89
CA ASN A 153 -31.76 19.10 18.45
C ASN A 153 -33.01 19.35 19.30
N ALA A 154 -32.86 19.46 20.62
CA ALA A 154 -33.96 19.78 21.51
C ALA A 154 -34.60 21.15 21.21
N GLN A 155 -33.78 22.17 20.91
CA GLN A 155 -34.28 23.48 20.50
C GLN A 155 -35.02 23.45 19.16
N VAL A 156 -34.52 22.67 18.20
CA VAL A 156 -35.19 22.48 16.89
C VAL A 156 -36.53 21.75 17.06
N ASN A 157 -36.59 20.74 17.92
CA ASN A 157 -37.76 19.87 18.05
C ASN A 157 -38.83 20.41 19.00
N ASN A 158 -38.44 21.14 20.04
CA ASN A 158 -39.34 21.53 21.14
C ASN A 158 -39.49 23.07 21.27
N GLY A 159 -38.72 23.86 20.51
CA GLY A 159 -38.81 25.33 20.49
C GLY A 159 -38.02 26.03 21.60
N MET A 160 -37.95 27.37 21.53
CA MET A 160 -37.10 28.19 22.42
C MET A 160 -37.75 28.60 23.75
N MET A 161 -39.07 28.51 23.88
CA MET A 161 -39.78 29.08 25.04
C MET A 161 -39.77 28.17 26.28
N ASP A 162 -39.79 26.85 26.12
CA ASP A 162 -39.68 25.89 27.22
C ASP A 162 -38.64 24.82 26.89
N PHE A 163 -37.50 24.86 27.57
CA PHE A 163 -36.44 23.88 27.36
C PHE A 163 -36.88 22.51 27.87
N THR A 164 -37.19 21.62 26.93
CA THR A 164 -37.47 20.20 27.18
C THR A 164 -36.48 19.37 26.37
N LEU A 165 -35.81 18.41 27.03
CA LEU A 165 -34.87 17.49 26.41
C LEU A 165 -35.44 16.08 26.52
N ASN A 166 -35.77 15.48 25.37
CA ASN A 166 -36.29 14.12 25.30
C ASN A 166 -35.21 13.15 24.80
N GLU A 167 -35.40 11.84 25.01
CA GLU A 167 -34.46 10.82 24.55
C GLU A 167 -34.19 10.89 23.03
N ARG A 168 -35.22 11.22 22.24
CA ARG A 168 -35.12 11.44 20.79
C ARG A 168 -34.22 12.61 20.37
N ASP A 169 -33.93 13.51 21.30
CA ASP A 169 -33.10 14.69 21.08
C ASP A 169 -31.63 14.39 21.40
N LEU A 170 -31.34 13.26 22.09
CA LEU A 170 -29.99 12.87 22.46
C LEU A 170 -29.20 12.36 21.26
N VAL A 171 -28.02 12.95 21.08
CA VAL A 171 -27.06 12.59 20.06
C VAL A 171 -25.80 12.08 20.74
N VAL A 172 -25.31 10.92 20.30
CA VAL A 172 -24.05 10.36 20.76
C VAL A 172 -22.97 10.52 19.70
N ASN A 173 -21.76 10.81 20.17
CA ASN A 173 -20.57 10.68 19.36
C ASN A 173 -20.35 9.20 19.06
N ASP A 174 -20.28 8.83 17.79
CA ASP A 174 -19.93 7.47 17.42
C ASP A 174 -18.48 7.22 17.87
N THR A 175 -18.28 6.16 18.64
CA THR A 175 -16.96 5.78 19.16
C THR A 175 -16.55 4.51 18.45
N HIS A 176 -15.72 4.67 17.42
CA HIS A 176 -15.00 3.53 16.87
C HIS A 176 -13.71 3.36 17.63
N HIS A 177 -13.53 2.19 18.25
CA HIS A 177 -12.18 1.70 18.51
C HIS A 177 -11.49 1.46 17.16
N LYS A 178 -10.86 2.50 16.62
CA LYS A 178 -9.88 2.36 15.55
C LYS A 178 -8.63 1.75 16.19
N ALA A 179 -8.61 0.42 16.30
CA ALA A 179 -7.45 -0.28 16.81
C ALA A 179 -6.26 0.03 15.89
N GLN A 180 -5.28 0.73 16.44
CA GLN A 180 -4.05 1.08 15.75
C GLN A 180 -3.32 -0.20 15.31
N MET A 181 -2.70 -0.15 14.14
CA MET A 181 -2.05 -1.30 13.52
C MET A 181 -0.54 -1.10 13.43
N SER A 182 0.23 -2.15 13.73
CA SER A 182 1.64 -2.23 13.37
C SER A 182 1.86 -3.17 12.20
N THR A 183 2.40 -2.64 11.11
CA THR A 183 2.65 -3.38 9.88
C THR A 183 4.15 -3.41 9.60
N VAL A 184 4.70 -4.59 9.36
CA VAL A 184 6.01 -4.73 8.70
C VAL A 184 5.78 -5.13 7.25
N LEU A 185 6.31 -4.34 6.32
CA LEU A 185 6.37 -4.65 4.90
C LEU A 185 7.74 -5.24 4.58
N MET A 186 7.75 -6.48 4.09
CA MET A 186 8.95 -7.24 3.73
C MET A 186 9.03 -7.39 2.22
N ILE A 187 10.18 -7.07 1.63
CA ILE A 187 10.39 -7.13 0.18
C ILE A 187 11.57 -8.04 -0.12
N ASP A 188 11.34 -9.01 -0.99
CA ASP A 188 12.37 -9.89 -1.51
C ASP A 188 13.26 -9.15 -2.52
N ILE A 189 14.58 -9.22 -2.32
CA ILE A 189 15.60 -8.64 -3.22
C ILE A 189 16.59 -9.71 -3.71
N SER A 190 16.19 -10.98 -3.66
CA SER A 190 16.96 -12.11 -4.15
C SER A 190 17.03 -12.13 -5.68
N HIS A 191 18.06 -12.81 -6.20
CA HIS A 191 18.32 -12.87 -7.63
C HIS A 191 17.16 -13.50 -8.44
N SER A 192 16.31 -14.31 -7.82
CA SER A 192 15.16 -14.91 -8.48
C SER A 192 14.09 -13.89 -8.90
N MET A 193 14.11 -12.69 -8.33
CA MET A 193 13.22 -11.57 -8.66
C MET A 193 13.49 -10.93 -10.04
N ILE A 194 14.61 -11.26 -10.71
CA ILE A 194 14.95 -10.81 -12.08
C ILE A 194 15.30 -11.98 -13.01
N LEU A 195 15.08 -13.21 -12.57
CA LEU A 195 15.54 -14.39 -13.28
C LEU A 195 14.59 -14.74 -14.42
N TYR A 196 15.08 -15.47 -15.42
CA TYR A 196 14.33 -15.86 -16.63
C TYR A 196 13.82 -14.70 -17.49
N GLY A 197 14.40 -13.50 -17.34
CA GLY A 197 14.03 -12.32 -18.13
C GLY A 197 12.73 -11.65 -17.68
N GLU A 198 12.21 -12.02 -16.51
CA GLU A 198 11.03 -11.39 -15.90
C GLU A 198 11.45 -10.39 -14.83
N ASP A 199 11.06 -9.12 -14.96
CA ASP A 199 11.22 -8.11 -13.92
C ASP A 199 10.08 -8.20 -12.89
N ARG A 200 10.31 -8.95 -11.80
CA ARG A 200 9.36 -9.08 -10.68
C ARG A 200 9.60 -8.03 -9.60
N ILE A 201 10.80 -7.43 -9.56
CA ILE A 201 11.15 -6.41 -8.56
C ILE A 201 10.43 -5.08 -8.81
N THR A 202 10.23 -4.67 -10.06
CA THR A 202 9.51 -3.42 -10.37
C THR A 202 8.04 -3.47 -9.93
N PRO A 203 7.26 -4.52 -10.26
CA PRO A 203 5.95 -4.75 -9.65
C PRO A 203 6.00 -4.74 -8.12
N ALA A 204 6.99 -5.40 -7.51
CA ALA A 204 7.14 -5.42 -6.05
C ALA A 204 7.30 -4.02 -5.45
N LYS A 205 8.17 -3.19 -6.05
CA LYS A 205 8.38 -1.80 -5.65
C LYS A 205 7.09 -0.99 -5.74
N LYS A 206 6.31 -1.14 -6.82
CA LYS A 206 5.03 -0.45 -6.97
C LYS A 206 4.03 -0.84 -5.89
N VAL A 207 3.87 -2.14 -5.62
CA VAL A 207 3.00 -2.64 -4.55
C VAL A 207 3.43 -2.09 -3.20
N ALA A 208 4.74 -2.17 -2.89
CA ALA A 208 5.32 -1.66 -1.67
C ALA A 208 5.07 -0.15 -1.47
N MET A 209 5.33 0.65 -2.50
CA MET A 209 5.12 2.09 -2.48
C MET A 209 3.65 2.47 -2.32
N ALA A 210 2.77 1.78 -3.05
CA ALA A 210 1.33 2.02 -2.98
C ALA A 210 0.76 1.66 -1.59
N LEU A 211 1.18 0.53 -1.02
CA LEU A 211 0.85 0.14 0.35
C LEU A 211 1.33 1.16 1.36
N ALA A 212 2.58 1.60 1.25
CA ALA A 212 3.16 2.57 2.16
C ALA A 212 2.42 3.91 2.10
N GLU A 213 2.13 4.41 0.90
CA GLU A 213 1.38 5.64 0.70
C GLU A 213 -0.07 5.50 1.20
N LEU A 214 -0.73 4.36 0.98
CA LEU A 214 -2.08 4.09 1.50
C LEU A 214 -2.12 4.16 3.02
N ILE A 215 -1.18 3.48 3.69
CA ILE A 215 -1.11 3.43 5.16
C ILE A 215 -0.84 4.82 5.72
N GLN A 216 0.16 5.54 5.18
CA GLN A 216 0.52 6.86 5.69
C GLN A 216 -0.56 7.93 5.44
N THR A 217 -1.29 7.84 4.32
CA THR A 217 -2.31 8.85 3.97
C THR A 217 -3.67 8.57 4.61
N ARG A 218 -4.15 7.32 4.63
CA ARG A 218 -5.47 6.97 5.17
C ARG A 218 -5.45 6.62 6.65
N TYR A 219 -4.31 6.16 7.18
CA TYR A 219 -4.20 5.65 8.54
C TYR A 219 -2.99 6.24 9.27
N PRO A 220 -2.94 7.57 9.49
CA PRO A 220 -1.76 8.26 10.05
C PRO A 220 -1.41 7.86 11.49
N LYS A 221 -2.31 7.15 12.21
CA LYS A 221 -2.06 6.60 13.55
C LYS A 221 -1.44 5.20 13.53
N ASP A 222 -1.37 4.55 12.37
CA ASP A 222 -0.79 3.21 12.23
C ASP A 222 0.73 3.31 11.98
N SER A 223 1.48 2.30 12.40
CA SER A 223 2.94 2.25 12.22
C SER A 223 3.31 1.33 11.06
N LEU A 224 4.20 1.80 10.19
CA LEU A 224 4.78 1.02 9.09
C LEU A 224 6.30 0.97 9.23
N ASP A 225 6.86 -0.24 9.24
CA ASP A 225 8.29 -0.48 9.10
C ASP A 225 8.54 -1.30 7.84
N ILE A 226 9.62 -0.99 7.12
CA ILE A 226 9.95 -1.64 5.86
C ILE A 226 11.28 -2.37 6.03
N ILE A 227 11.31 -3.64 5.61
CA ILE A 227 12.53 -4.43 5.57
C ILE A 227 12.70 -5.05 4.18
N VAL A 228 13.94 -5.30 3.81
CA VAL A 228 14.28 -6.14 2.66
C VAL A 228 14.95 -7.41 3.14
N PHE A 229 14.85 -8.48 2.36
CA PHE A 229 15.53 -9.73 2.67
C PHE A 229 16.14 -10.37 1.41
N GLY A 230 17.34 -10.90 1.61
CA GLY A 230 18.13 -11.69 0.67
C GLY A 230 18.79 -12.84 1.45
N ASN A 231 20.13 -12.87 1.51
CA ASN A 231 20.83 -13.81 2.42
C ASN A 231 20.56 -13.50 3.90
N ASP A 232 20.46 -12.21 4.23
CA ASP A 232 20.04 -11.67 5.51
C ASP A 232 18.88 -10.68 5.31
N ALA A 233 18.36 -10.12 6.39
CA ALA A 233 17.31 -9.11 6.36
C ALA A 233 17.75 -7.83 7.11
N TRP A 234 17.34 -6.67 6.61
CA TRP A 234 17.63 -5.37 7.25
C TRP A 234 16.53 -4.34 6.97
N PRO A 235 16.37 -3.33 7.84
CA PRO A 235 15.40 -2.26 7.63
C PRO A 235 15.84 -1.27 6.55
N VAL A 236 14.87 -0.74 5.80
CA VAL A 236 15.06 0.32 4.79
C VAL A 236 14.09 1.46 5.04
N LYS A 237 14.42 2.68 4.56
CA LYS A 237 13.51 3.82 4.67
C LYS A 237 12.56 3.85 3.49
N LEU A 238 11.40 4.47 3.68
CA LEU A 238 10.42 4.64 2.60
C LEU A 238 10.99 5.37 1.37
N LYS A 239 11.86 6.35 1.59
CA LYS A 239 12.54 7.08 0.51
C LYS A 239 13.47 6.21 -0.33
N ASP A 240 13.93 5.09 0.24
CA ASP A 240 14.87 4.19 -0.44
C ASP A 240 14.14 3.16 -1.33
N LEU A 241 12.80 3.03 -1.22
CA LEU A 241 12.00 2.07 -2.01
C LEU A 241 12.18 2.18 -3.53
N PRO A 242 12.17 3.38 -4.15
CA PRO A 242 12.34 3.50 -5.60
C PRO A 242 13.69 2.98 -6.08
N TYR A 243 14.72 3.09 -5.24
CA TYR A 243 16.10 2.73 -5.55
C TYR A 243 16.45 1.29 -5.19
N LEU A 244 15.47 0.48 -4.74
CA LEU A 244 15.73 -0.92 -4.43
C LEU A 244 16.13 -1.67 -5.70
N GLN A 245 17.27 -2.34 -5.62
CA GLN A 245 17.82 -3.19 -6.66
C GLN A 245 17.94 -4.61 -6.13
N VAL A 246 17.86 -5.56 -7.06
CA VAL A 246 18.12 -6.96 -6.77
C VAL A 246 19.62 -7.18 -6.68
N GLY A 247 20.06 -7.89 -5.64
CA GLY A 247 21.45 -8.27 -5.47
C GLY A 247 21.71 -9.74 -5.82
N PRO A 248 22.98 -10.18 -5.79
CA PRO A 248 23.36 -11.59 -5.93
C PRO A 248 23.04 -12.40 -4.66
N TYR A 249 21.82 -12.24 -4.17
CA TYR A 249 21.32 -12.84 -2.94
C TYR A 249 20.45 -14.05 -3.23
N HIS A 250 20.39 -14.95 -2.27
CA HIS A 250 19.38 -16.01 -2.21
C HIS A 250 18.22 -15.53 -1.34
N THR A 251 17.25 -16.41 -1.07
CA THR A 251 15.99 -16.04 -0.43
C THR A 251 15.92 -16.65 0.97
N ASN A 252 16.27 -15.85 1.98
CA ASN A 252 16.19 -16.23 3.39
C ASN A 252 14.92 -15.68 4.06
N THR A 253 13.78 -16.29 3.72
CA THR A 253 12.47 -15.94 4.27
C THR A 253 12.43 -16.03 5.80
N VAL A 254 13.16 -16.99 6.37
CA VAL A 254 13.27 -17.17 7.83
C VAL A 254 13.89 -15.95 8.50
N ALA A 255 15.02 -15.45 7.99
CA ALA A 255 15.67 -14.24 8.52
C ALA A 255 14.76 -13.01 8.40
N GLY A 256 14.06 -12.86 7.27
CA GLY A 256 13.08 -11.81 7.06
C GLY A 256 11.97 -11.81 8.11
N ILE A 257 11.31 -12.96 8.31
CA ILE A 257 10.20 -13.06 9.27
C ILE A 257 10.70 -12.87 10.70
N GLN A 258 11.87 -13.41 11.03
CA GLN A 258 12.48 -13.22 12.35
C GLN A 258 12.69 -11.73 12.65
N LEU A 259 13.28 -10.98 11.72
CA LEU A 259 13.47 -9.53 11.87
C LEU A 259 12.13 -8.80 11.98
N ALA A 260 11.15 -9.16 11.16
CA ALA A 260 9.82 -8.56 11.21
C ALA A 260 9.13 -8.77 12.56
N MET A 261 9.18 -9.99 13.10
CA MET A 261 8.65 -10.29 14.43
C MET A 261 9.40 -9.53 15.53
N ASP A 262 10.72 -9.38 15.42
CA ASP A 262 11.52 -8.62 16.39
C ASP A 262 11.21 -7.12 16.39
N ILE A 263 10.90 -6.55 15.21
CA ILE A 263 10.40 -5.17 15.08
C ILE A 263 9.02 -5.06 15.71
N LEU A 264 8.09 -5.94 15.31
CA LEU A 264 6.70 -5.94 15.79
C LEU A 264 6.60 -6.17 17.29
N ARG A 265 7.49 -6.97 17.90
CA ARG A 265 7.53 -7.20 19.35
C ARG A 265 7.74 -5.90 20.13
N ARG A 266 8.50 -4.93 19.59
CA ARG A 266 8.80 -3.64 20.22
C ARG A 266 7.67 -2.62 20.07
N LYS A 267 6.68 -2.87 19.21
CA LYS A 267 5.55 -1.97 18.98
C LYS A 267 4.47 -2.14 20.07
N ARG A 268 3.90 -1.01 20.48
CA ARG A 268 2.87 -0.93 21.53
C ARG A 268 1.49 -1.39 21.05
N HIS A 269 1.21 -1.30 19.76
CA HIS A 269 -0.08 -1.69 19.20
C HIS A 269 -0.30 -3.20 19.35
N THR A 270 -1.52 -3.58 19.74
CA THR A 270 -1.92 -4.99 19.90
C THR A 270 -2.10 -5.69 18.56
N ASN A 271 -2.56 -4.94 17.54
CA ASN A 271 -2.73 -5.46 16.20
C ASN A 271 -1.41 -5.35 15.44
N LYS A 272 -0.94 -6.49 14.92
CA LYS A 272 0.36 -6.65 14.26
C LYS A 272 0.15 -7.50 13.00
N GLN A 273 0.78 -7.15 11.89
CA GLN A 273 0.77 -7.96 10.67
C GLN A 273 2.08 -7.81 9.90
N ILE A 274 2.31 -8.77 9.02
CA ILE A 274 3.39 -8.77 8.06
C ILE A 274 2.79 -8.81 6.66
N PHE A 275 3.21 -7.88 5.81
CA PHE A 275 3.05 -7.99 4.36
C PHE A 275 4.35 -8.48 3.77
N MET A 276 4.33 -9.60 3.04
CA MET A 276 5.50 -10.17 2.40
C MET A 276 5.33 -10.15 0.89
N ILE A 277 6.26 -9.54 0.16
CA ILE A 277 6.30 -9.52 -1.30
C ILE A 277 7.49 -10.37 -1.73
N THR A 278 7.23 -11.45 -2.47
CA THR A 278 8.25 -12.42 -2.89
C THR A 278 7.78 -13.18 -4.13
N ASP A 279 8.69 -13.82 -4.83
CA ASP A 279 8.37 -14.82 -5.86
C ASP A 279 8.11 -16.22 -5.26
N GLY A 280 8.34 -16.39 -3.95
CA GLY A 280 7.93 -17.57 -3.18
C GLY A 280 8.97 -18.68 -3.09
N LYS A 281 10.21 -18.48 -3.57
CA LYS A 281 11.24 -19.54 -3.58
C LYS A 281 12.26 -19.40 -2.45
N PRO A 282 12.05 -19.98 -1.26
CA PRO A 282 13.08 -19.96 -0.22
C PRO A 282 14.28 -20.81 -0.65
N SER A 283 15.48 -20.27 -0.50
CA SER A 283 16.72 -20.89 -1.03
C SER A 283 17.93 -20.72 -0.11
N CYS A 284 17.76 -20.06 1.04
CA CYS A 284 18.84 -19.79 1.98
C CYS A 284 18.39 -19.87 3.44
N LEU A 285 19.26 -20.40 4.29
CA LEU A 285 19.16 -20.32 5.74
C LEU A 285 20.50 -19.87 6.32
N ARG A 286 20.42 -19.12 7.41
CA ARG A 286 21.58 -18.84 8.26
C ARG A 286 21.64 -19.88 9.38
N MET A 287 22.75 -20.59 9.44
CA MET A 287 23.01 -21.67 10.39
C MET A 287 23.54 -21.12 11.72
N SER A 288 23.53 -21.95 12.76
CA SER A 288 23.92 -21.54 14.12
C SER A 288 25.40 -21.23 14.28
N ASP A 289 26.24 -21.81 13.45
CA ASP A 289 27.69 -21.54 13.34
C ASP A 289 27.99 -20.22 12.59
N GLY A 290 26.97 -19.59 11.99
CA GLY A 290 27.09 -18.36 11.23
C GLY A 290 27.22 -18.56 9.72
N ASP A 291 27.37 -19.81 9.25
CA ASP A 291 27.42 -20.12 7.83
C ASP A 291 26.04 -20.08 7.17
N TYR A 292 26.02 -20.04 5.84
CA TYR A 292 24.77 -20.07 5.06
C TYR A 292 24.58 -21.43 4.40
N TYR A 293 23.48 -22.09 4.71
CA TYR A 293 22.99 -23.22 3.92
C TYR A 293 22.21 -22.68 2.72
N LYS A 294 22.59 -23.07 1.52
CA LYS A 294 22.07 -22.54 0.26
C LYS A 294 21.72 -23.66 -0.68
N ASN A 295 20.47 -23.67 -1.16
CA ASN A 295 20.05 -24.54 -2.24
C ASN A 295 19.09 -23.77 -3.17
N SER A 296 19.59 -23.44 -4.36
CA SER A 296 18.84 -22.71 -5.36
C SER A 296 18.13 -23.63 -6.37
N PHE A 297 18.30 -24.95 -6.24
CA PHE A 297 17.66 -25.94 -7.09
C PHE A 297 16.35 -26.44 -6.46
N GLY A 298 15.23 -26.18 -7.13
CA GLY A 298 13.91 -26.56 -6.65
C GLY A 298 13.55 -25.94 -5.29
N LEU A 299 12.65 -26.61 -4.59
CA LEU A 299 12.32 -26.34 -3.19
C LEU A 299 13.07 -27.37 -2.33
N ASP A 300 13.93 -26.88 -1.45
CA ASP A 300 14.68 -27.72 -0.52
C ASP A 300 13.85 -28.00 0.73
N ASP A 301 13.58 -29.27 1.02
CA ASP A 301 12.72 -29.68 2.15
C ASP A 301 13.20 -29.13 3.49
N PHE A 302 14.52 -29.08 3.70
CA PHE A 302 15.09 -28.56 4.95
C PHE A 302 14.84 -27.05 5.09
N ILE A 303 15.01 -26.28 4.01
CA ILE A 303 14.74 -24.84 4.00
C ILE A 303 13.25 -24.57 4.16
N VAL A 304 12.43 -25.30 3.40
CA VAL A 304 10.97 -25.19 3.41
C VAL A 304 10.39 -25.47 4.80
N ASP A 305 10.83 -26.54 5.46
CA ASP A 305 10.39 -26.88 6.81
C ASP A 305 10.73 -25.79 7.83
N LYS A 306 11.87 -25.13 7.70
CA LYS A 306 12.20 -23.97 8.56
C LYS A 306 11.27 -22.79 8.29
N CYS A 307 10.90 -22.54 7.04
CA CYS A 307 9.92 -21.51 6.70
C CYS A 307 8.55 -21.81 7.30
N TYR A 308 8.05 -23.04 7.20
CA TYR A 308 6.77 -23.44 7.83
C TYR A 308 6.81 -23.35 9.35
N ASN A 309 7.91 -23.75 9.97
CA ASN A 309 8.11 -23.56 11.41
C ASN A 309 8.03 -22.08 11.80
N MET A 310 8.60 -21.20 11.00
CA MET A 310 8.56 -19.75 11.23
C MET A 310 7.14 -19.20 11.05
N ALA A 311 6.40 -19.65 10.03
CA ALA A 311 4.99 -19.31 9.81
C ALA A 311 4.12 -19.66 11.05
N ARG A 312 4.31 -20.86 11.61
CA ARG A 312 3.66 -21.30 12.86
C ARG A 312 4.03 -20.45 14.06
N GLN A 313 5.28 -20.00 14.17
CA GLN A 313 5.72 -19.11 15.26
C GLN A 313 5.02 -17.75 15.17
N ALA A 314 5.01 -17.13 13.98
CA ALA A 314 4.29 -15.89 13.74
C ALA A 314 2.79 -16.04 14.09
N ARG A 315 2.18 -17.17 13.72
CA ARG A 315 0.78 -17.49 14.09
C ARG A 315 0.57 -17.54 15.60
N LYS A 316 1.44 -18.23 16.36
CA LYS A 316 1.36 -18.28 17.84
C LYS A 316 1.44 -16.89 18.47
N LEU A 317 2.24 -16.01 17.88
CA LEU A 317 2.35 -14.60 18.28
C LEU A 317 1.19 -13.72 17.78
N LYS A 318 0.19 -14.33 17.12
CA LYS A 318 -0.94 -13.65 16.51
C LYS A 318 -0.47 -12.59 15.49
N ILE A 319 0.51 -12.91 14.66
CA ILE A 319 0.97 -12.07 13.56
C ILE A 319 0.56 -12.74 12.25
N PRO A 320 -0.58 -12.36 11.65
CA PRO A 320 -0.93 -12.78 10.30
C PRO A 320 0.10 -12.27 9.29
N ILE A 321 0.45 -13.14 8.35
CA ILE A 321 1.31 -12.89 7.21
C ILE A 321 0.45 -12.93 5.97
N THR A 322 0.42 -11.81 5.25
CA THR A 322 -0.22 -11.70 3.94
C THR A 322 0.87 -11.69 2.89
N THR A 323 0.89 -12.72 2.04
CA THR A 323 1.92 -12.94 1.01
C THR A 323 1.42 -12.47 -0.35
N PHE A 324 2.16 -11.58 -0.99
CA PHE A 324 1.98 -11.17 -2.38
C PHE A 324 2.99 -11.92 -3.24
N MET A 325 2.49 -12.92 -3.96
CA MET A 325 3.31 -13.74 -4.83
C MET A 325 3.34 -13.11 -6.23
N ILE A 326 4.55 -12.77 -6.69
CA ILE A 326 4.82 -12.19 -8.02
C ILE A 326 5.46 -13.27 -8.91
N ALA A 327 4.83 -14.44 -8.98
CA ALA A 327 5.26 -15.54 -9.85
C ALA A 327 4.04 -16.43 -10.20
N GLN A 328 4.13 -17.15 -11.32
CA GLN A 328 3.07 -18.07 -11.80
C GLN A 328 3.47 -19.55 -11.70
N ASP A 329 4.63 -19.84 -11.11
CA ASP A 329 5.16 -21.21 -11.00
C ASP A 329 4.31 -22.06 -10.05
N GLU A 330 3.72 -23.15 -10.56
CA GLU A 330 2.78 -24.01 -9.81
C GLU A 330 3.39 -24.59 -8.52
N TYR A 331 4.64 -25.06 -8.59
CA TYR A 331 5.33 -25.62 -7.41
C TYR A 331 5.62 -24.55 -6.32
N LEU A 332 5.85 -23.29 -6.71
CA LEU A 332 6.00 -22.19 -5.75
C LEU A 332 4.65 -21.82 -5.13
N MET A 333 3.56 -21.94 -5.88
CA MET A 333 2.22 -21.73 -5.35
C MET A 333 1.87 -22.78 -4.28
N GLU A 334 2.27 -24.03 -4.45
CA GLU A 334 2.09 -25.08 -3.42
C GLU A 334 2.81 -24.71 -2.12
N PHE A 335 4.07 -24.26 -2.21
CA PHE A 335 4.82 -23.79 -1.05
C PHE A 335 4.10 -22.63 -0.34
N VAL A 336 3.71 -21.60 -1.09
CA VAL A 336 3.04 -20.40 -0.54
C VAL A 336 1.68 -20.76 0.06
N SER A 337 0.94 -21.66 -0.58
CA SER A 337 -0.35 -22.15 -0.08
C SER A 337 -0.20 -22.82 1.28
N LYS A 338 0.72 -23.79 1.40
CA LYS A 338 1.01 -24.46 2.67
C LYS A 338 1.58 -23.50 3.72
N PHE A 339 2.47 -22.58 3.32
CA PHE A 339 2.98 -21.54 4.22
C PHE A 339 1.85 -20.67 4.79
N THR A 340 0.88 -20.32 3.94
CA THR A 340 -0.29 -19.52 4.31
C THR A 340 -1.21 -20.28 5.26
N GLU A 341 -1.40 -21.58 5.04
CA GLU A 341 -2.16 -22.46 5.94
C GLU A 341 -1.52 -22.54 7.33
N GLU A 342 -0.20 -22.75 7.40
CA GLU A 342 0.57 -22.83 8.63
C GLU A 342 0.52 -21.53 9.45
N ASN A 343 0.47 -20.38 8.76
CA ASN A 343 0.28 -19.08 9.41
C ASN A 343 -1.19 -18.76 9.72
N GLN A 344 -2.15 -19.35 9.01
CA GLN A 344 -3.53 -18.87 8.87
C GLN A 344 -3.62 -17.43 8.36
N GLY A 345 -2.73 -17.11 7.43
CA GLY A 345 -2.62 -15.80 6.78
C GLY A 345 -3.47 -15.71 5.51
N LYS A 346 -3.01 -14.91 4.55
CA LYS A 346 -3.56 -14.85 3.20
C LYS A 346 -2.44 -14.89 2.16
N ALA A 347 -2.76 -15.38 0.97
CA ALA A 347 -1.90 -15.27 -0.19
C ALA A 347 -2.66 -14.65 -1.35
N PHE A 348 -1.99 -13.74 -2.04
CA PHE A 348 -2.48 -13.12 -3.26
C PHE A 348 -1.55 -13.54 -4.40
N TYR A 349 -2.09 -14.37 -5.28
CA TYR A 349 -1.45 -14.82 -6.51
C TYR A 349 -1.91 -13.88 -7.61
N THR A 350 -1.03 -12.99 -8.06
CA THR A 350 -1.48 -11.85 -8.86
C THR A 350 -0.78 -11.72 -10.20
N GLY A 351 -1.55 -11.32 -11.21
CA GLY A 351 -1.17 -10.21 -12.08
C GLY A 351 -1.72 -8.90 -11.49
N LEU A 352 -1.14 -7.75 -11.84
CA LEU A 352 -1.41 -6.43 -11.20
C LEU A 352 -2.89 -6.00 -11.10
N LYS A 353 -3.80 -6.61 -11.87
CA LYS A 353 -5.24 -6.27 -11.89
C LYS A 353 -5.97 -6.83 -10.66
N GLY A 354 -6.71 -5.98 -9.94
CA GLY A 354 -7.52 -6.37 -8.77
C GLY A 354 -6.76 -6.44 -7.44
N LEU A 355 -5.43 -6.32 -7.47
CA LEU A 355 -4.57 -6.35 -6.27
C LEU A 355 -4.99 -5.27 -5.24
N GLY A 356 -5.34 -4.07 -5.68
CA GLY A 356 -5.68 -2.98 -4.77
C GLY A 356 -6.91 -3.23 -3.89
N GLU A 357 -7.98 -3.79 -4.46
CA GLU A 357 -9.22 -4.07 -3.71
C GLU A 357 -8.98 -5.13 -2.64
N MET A 358 -8.29 -6.21 -3.03
CA MET A 358 -7.90 -7.29 -2.15
C MET A 358 -7.01 -6.83 -0.99
N ILE A 359 -6.02 -5.97 -1.27
CA ILE A 359 -5.15 -5.39 -0.24
C ILE A 359 -5.95 -4.53 0.74
N PHE A 360 -6.83 -3.67 0.22
CA PHE A 360 -7.60 -2.74 1.03
C PHE A 360 -8.53 -3.48 2.00
N GLU A 361 -9.26 -4.47 1.49
CA GLU A 361 -10.14 -5.31 2.30
C GLU A 361 -9.38 -6.09 3.37
N ASP A 362 -8.19 -6.62 3.04
CA ASP A 362 -7.38 -7.36 4.00
C ASP A 362 -6.88 -6.47 5.13
N TYR A 363 -6.35 -5.28 4.80
CA TYR A 363 -5.89 -4.31 5.78
C TYR A 363 -7.02 -3.92 6.76
N GLU A 364 -8.20 -3.60 6.23
CA GLU A 364 -9.38 -3.27 7.04
C GLU A 364 -9.87 -4.45 7.89
N THR A 365 -9.86 -5.67 7.33
CA THR A 365 -10.29 -6.88 8.03
C THR A 365 -9.39 -7.20 9.23
N ASN A 366 -8.07 -7.15 9.04
CA ASN A 366 -7.11 -7.45 10.11
C ASN A 366 -7.15 -6.40 11.22
N ARG A 367 -7.43 -5.15 10.86
CA ARG A 367 -7.66 -4.06 11.79
C ARG A 367 -8.94 -4.24 12.62
N LYS A 368 -10.04 -4.73 12.02
CA LYS A 368 -11.35 -4.93 12.67
C LYS A 368 -11.45 -6.21 13.51
N LYS A 369 -10.85 -7.32 13.05
CA LYS A 369 -11.01 -8.66 13.65
C LYS A 369 -10.62 -8.76 15.13
N ARG A 370 -9.91 -7.76 15.68
CA ARG A 370 -9.35 -7.81 17.04
C ARG A 370 -9.92 -6.78 18.01
N ILE A 371 -11.00 -6.10 17.61
CA ILE A 371 -11.81 -5.27 18.52
C ILE A 371 -12.69 -6.15 19.43
N LYS A 372 -12.92 -7.42 19.06
CA LYS A 372 -13.60 -8.43 19.89
C LYS A 372 -12.58 -9.21 20.74
N GLY A 373 -12.05 -8.56 21.76
CA GLY A 373 -11.22 -9.16 22.80
C GLY A 373 -11.77 -8.83 24.16
#